data_AF-A0A8X6UR22-F1
#
_entry.id   AF-A0A8X6UR22-F1
#
_cell.length_a   1.000
_cell.length_b   1.000
_cell.length_c   1.000
_cell.angle_alpha   90.00
_cell.angle_beta   90.00
_cell.angle_gamma   90.00
#
_symmetry.space_group_name_H-M   'P 1'
#
loop_
_entity.id
_entity.type
_entity.pdbx_description
1 polymer ?
#
loop_
_entity_poly.entity_id
_entity_poly.type
_entity_poly.pdbx_seq_one_letter_code
_entity_poly.pdbx_strand_id
1 'polypeptide(L)' 'MGQSDAAIRRCWQEWVANSRFQRHEGNGRPRATADREDVLIVKSAVTAPDSSLSIIRHATHTRVSTMTLHRRLIE' A
#
# COMPACT_ATOMS: atom_id res chain seq x y z
N MET A 1 20.31 -15.74 15.91
CA MET A 1 18.98 -16.39 15.87
C MET A 1 18.93 -17.22 14.58
N GLY A 2 19.46 -18.44 14.60
CA GLY A 2 19.47 -19.30 13.41
C GLY A 2 18.08 -19.89 13.19
N GLN A 3 17.52 -19.74 11.99
CA GLN A 3 16.30 -20.46 11.61
C GLN A 3 16.58 -21.96 11.69
N SER A 4 15.69 -22.73 12.30
CA SER A 4 15.83 -24.19 12.36
C SER A 4 15.77 -24.78 10.94
N ASP A 5 16.59 -25.79 10.65
CA ASP A 5 16.60 -26.49 9.36
C ASP A 5 15.21 -26.98 8.92
N ALA A 6 14.34 -27.27 9.88
CA ALA A 6 12.94 -27.60 9.63
C ALA A 6 12.15 -26.45 8.98
N ALA A 7 12.39 -25.21 9.40
CA ALA A 7 11.74 -24.03 8.81
C ALA A 7 12.22 -23.80 7.38
N ILE A 8 13.52 -23.99 7.12
CA ILE A 8 14.11 -23.86 5.78
C ILE A 8 13.53 -24.93 4.84
N ARG A 9 13.48 -26.19 5.29
CA ARG A 9 12.91 -27.29 4.50
C ARG A 9 11.43 -27.08 4.20
N ARG A 10 10.65 -26.60 5.18
CA ARG A 10 9.23 -26.29 4.99
C ARG A 10 9.03 -25.18 3.97
N CYS A 11 9.78 -24.08 4.08
CA CYS A 11 9.73 -22.96 3.14
C CYS A 11 10.09 -23.41 1.71
N TRP A 12 11.11 -24.25 1.57
CA TRP A 12 11.51 -24.80 0.27
C TRP A 12 10.43 -25.70 -0.34
N GLN A 13 9.79 -26.57 0.46
CA GLN A 13 8.68 -27.41 0.00
C GLN A 13 7.45 -26.59 -0.38
N GLU A 14 7.11 -25.57 0.41
CA GLU A 14 6.02 -24.63 0.09
C GLU A 14 6.30 -23.88 -1.22
N TRP A 15 7.55 -23.47 -1.47
CA TRP A 15 7.95 -22.81 -2.71
C TRP A 15 7.81 -23.74 -3.93
N VAL A 16 8.30 -24.99 -3.85
CA VAL A 16 8.19 -25.96 -4.94
C VAL A 16 6.73 -26.32 -5.22
N ALA A 17 5.92 -26.50 -4.18
CA ALA A 17 4.49 -26.83 -4.31
C ALA A 17 3.69 -25.68 -4.93
N ASN A 18 4.01 -24.44 -4.57
CA ASN A 18 3.35 -23.23 -5.07
C ASN A 18 4.06 -22.65 -6.31
N SER A 19 4.69 -23.48 -7.15
CA SER A 19 5.46 -23.11 -8.37
C SER A 19 4.76 -22.23 -9.42
N ARG A 20 3.54 -21.74 -9.13
CA ARG A 20 2.98 -20.57 -9.79
C ARG A 20 3.56 -19.33 -9.11
N PHE A 21 4.28 -18.51 -9.87
CA PHE A 21 4.70 -17.18 -9.45
C PHE A 21 3.47 -16.28 -9.24
N GLN A 22 2.69 -16.55 -8.20
CA GLN A 22 1.54 -15.76 -7.83
C GLN A 22 2.03 -14.83 -6.74
N ARG A 23 2.10 -13.54 -7.09
CA ARG A 23 2.38 -12.49 -6.12
C ARG A 23 1.27 -12.58 -5.08
N HIS A 24 1.59 -13.08 -3.88
CA HIS A 24 0.66 -13.01 -2.76
C HIS A 24 0.46 -11.53 -2.46
N GLU A 25 -0.69 -10.99 -2.84
CA GLU A 25 -1.12 -9.71 -2.30
C GLU A 25 -1.18 -9.89 -0.79
N GLY A 26 -0.46 -9.02 -0.06
CA GLY A 26 -0.30 -9.18 1.37
C GLY A 26 -1.67 -9.30 2.04
N ASN A 27 -1.77 -10.16 3.06
CA ASN A 27 -3.01 -10.40 3.83
C ASN A 27 -3.44 -9.19 4.70
N GLY A 28 -2.94 -7.99 4.37
CA GLY A 28 -3.26 -6.76 5.06
C GLY A 28 -4.71 -6.35 4.79
N ARG A 29 -5.27 -5.59 5.72
CA ARG A 29 -6.59 -5.00 5.55
C ARG A 29 -6.61 -4.16 4.26
N PRO A 30 -7.62 -4.33 3.38
CA PRO A 30 -7.77 -3.52 2.19
C PRO A 30 -7.71 -2.03 2.55
N ARG A 31 -6.96 -1.28 1.76
CA ARG A 31 -6.82 0.16 1.94
C ARG A 31 -8.19 0.82 1.75
N ALA A 32 -8.44 1.87 2.53
CA ALA A 32 -9.68 2.64 2.43
C ALA A 32 -9.78 3.48 1.15
N THR A 33 -8.67 3.66 0.43
CA THR A 33 -8.68 4.26 -0.92
C THR A 33 -8.54 3.19 -1.98
N ALA A 34 -9.23 3.38 -3.10
CA ALA A 34 -8.94 2.64 -4.31
C ALA A 34 -7.63 3.13 -4.95
N ASP A 35 -6.97 2.30 -5.76
CA ASP A 35 -5.72 2.65 -6.45
C ASP A 35 -5.84 3.93 -7.27
N ARG A 36 -7.00 4.14 -7.90
CA ARG A 36 -7.28 5.35 -8.67
C ARG A 36 -7.28 6.61 -7.80
N GLU A 37 -7.87 6.54 -6.62
CA GLU A 37 -7.89 7.67 -5.69
C GLU A 37 -6.48 7.98 -5.20
N ASP A 38 -5.67 6.94 -4.95
CA ASP A 38 -4.30 7.07 -4.49
C ASP A 38 -3.41 7.80 -5.52
N VAL A 39 -3.52 7.40 -6.79
CA VAL A 39 -2.83 8.06 -7.90
C VAL A 39 -3.22 9.53 -7.99
N LEU A 40 -4.51 9.86 -7.81
CA LEU A 40 -4.98 11.25 -7.86
C LEU A 40 -4.46 12.07 -6.67
N ILE A 41 -4.43 11.50 -5.47
CA ILE A 41 -3.90 12.14 -4.26
C ILE A 41 -2.42 12.50 -4.45
N VAL A 42 -1.61 11.52 -4.86
CA VAL A 42 -0.17 11.72 -5.11
C VAL A 42 0.03 12.74 -6.22
N LYS A 43 -0.71 12.63 -7.33
CA LYS A 43 -0.58 13.57 -8.45
C LYS A 43 -0.93 15.00 -8.04
N SER A 44 -2.00 15.21 -7.28
CA SER A 44 -2.39 16.53 -6.77
C SER A 44 -1.34 17.11 -5.83
N ALA A 45 -0.80 16.31 -4.91
CA ALA A 45 0.26 16.76 -3.99
C ALA A 45 1.55 17.12 -4.74
N VAL A 46 1.95 16.33 -5.73
CA VAL A 46 3.13 16.61 -6.56
C VAL A 46 2.94 17.86 -7.43
N THR A 47 1.73 18.09 -7.94
CA THR A 47 1.43 19.27 -8.78
C THR A 47 1.41 20.56 -7.97
N ALA A 48 0.99 20.51 -6.71
CA ALA A 48 0.87 21.68 -5.84
C ALA A 48 1.37 21.35 -4.42
N PRO A 49 2.69 21.30 -4.21
CA PRO A 49 3.30 20.83 -2.96
C PRO A 49 2.93 21.69 -1.73
N ASP A 50 2.64 22.97 -1.95
CA ASP A 50 2.24 23.91 -0.89
C ASP A 50 0.71 23.90 -0.63
N SER A 51 -0.05 23.07 -1.35
CA SER A 51 -1.49 22.96 -1.13
C SER A 51 -1.80 22.29 0.20
N SER A 52 -2.79 22.82 0.90
CA SER A 52 -3.27 22.18 2.11
C SER A 52 -3.94 20.84 1.81
N LEU A 53 -3.90 19.93 2.79
CA LEU A 53 -4.52 18.61 2.68
C LEU A 53 -6.03 18.69 2.43
N SER A 54 -6.71 19.75 2.90
CA SER A 54 -8.12 19.97 2.62
C SER A 54 -8.36 20.28 1.14
N ILE A 55 -7.52 21.12 0.53
CA ILE A 55 -7.58 21.44 -0.90
C ILE A 55 -7.36 20.18 -1.73
N ILE A 56 -6.35 19.37 -1.40
CA ILE A 56 -6.08 18.09 -2.09
C ILE A 56 -7.28 17.14 -1.94
N ARG A 57 -7.87 17.03 -0.74
CA ARG A 57 -9.06 16.20 -0.51
C ARG A 57 -10.25 16.64 -1.37
N HIS A 58 -10.50 17.94 -1.46
CA HIS A 58 -11.59 18.47 -2.27
C HIS A 58 -11.34 18.28 -3.77
N ALA A 59 -10.12 18.54 -4.25
CA ALA A 59 -9.74 18.37 -5.65
C ALA A 59 -9.81 16.91 -6.13
N THR A 60 -9.50 15.95 -5.24
CA THR A 60 -9.52 14.52 -5.55
C THR A 60 -10.87 13.85 -5.30
N HIS A 61 -11.85 14.59 -4.75
CA HIS A 61 -13.16 14.07 -4.33
C HIS A 61 -13.08 12.84 -3.41
N THR A 62 -11.96 12.67 -2.72
CA THR A 62 -11.75 11.50 -1.87
C THR A 62 -12.49 11.64 -0.55
N ARG A 63 -13.03 10.51 -0.07
CA ARG A 63 -13.75 10.44 1.21
C ARG A 63 -12.83 10.18 2.40
N VAL A 64 -11.53 10.01 2.18
CA VAL A 64 -10.60 9.75 3.28
C VAL A 64 -10.35 10.99 4.13
N SER A 65 -10.04 10.74 5.40
CA SER A 65 -9.72 11.81 6.34
C SER A 65 -8.42 12.52 5.94
N THR A 66 -8.26 13.76 6.39
CA THR A 66 -7.00 14.52 6.21
C THR A 66 -5.82 13.83 6.89
N MET A 67 -6.02 13.13 8.01
CA MET A 67 -4.99 12.32 8.65
C MET A 67 -4.55 11.13 7.79
N THR A 68 -5.50 10.47 7.13
CA THR A 68 -5.20 9.40 6.17
C THR A 68 -4.41 9.94 4.97
N LEU A 69 -4.79 11.12 4.45
CA LEU A 69 -4.04 11.79 3.38
C LEU A 69 -2.62 12.17 3.80
N HIS A 70 -2.45 12.73 5.00
CA HIS A 70 -1.13 13.07 5.51
C HIS A 70 -0.22 11.84 5.60
N ARG A 71 -0.74 10.75 6.16
CA ARG A 71 0.00 9.48 6.25
C ARG A 71 0.42 8.96 4.87
N ARG A 72 -0.42 9.13 3.85
CA ARG A 72 -0.14 8.71 2.46
C ARG A 72 0.98 9.48 1.80
N LEU A 73 1.10 10.76 2.11
CA LEU A 73 2.13 11.62 1.51
C LEU A 73 3.50 11.47 2.18
N ILE A 74 3.56 10.74 3.29
CA ILE A 74 4.79 10.48 4.06
C ILE A 74 5.30 9.04 3.88
N GLU A 75 4.41 8.08 3.60
CA GLU A 75 4.75 6.69 3.25
C GLU A 75 5.41 6.59 1.87
#